data_AF-X0TRR0-F1
#
_entry.id   AF-X0TRR0-F1
#
_cell.length_a   1.000
_cell.length_b   1.000
_cell.length_c   1.000
_cell.angle_alpha   90.00
_cell.angle_beta   90.00
_cell.angle_gamma   90.00
#
_symmetry.space_group_name_H-M   'P 1'
#
loop_
_entity.id
_entity.type
_entity.pdbx_description
1 polymer ?
#
loop_
_entity_poly.entity_id
_entity_poly.type
_entity_poly.pdbx_seq_one_letter_code
_entity_poly.pdbx_strand_id
1 'polypeptide(L)'
;IDSVETDGDYTVIVHMAEPYAWVLDDFEDVPIMPKHIWEDKDWDWAVHPDMMPIGSGPFKWDSYLDGEWIKLVANEDFWMEDKPHLGSFMVRVISESSARYLAISTGEVHSERYELDTGFIDTADKDPNLAPLEDTWCVGMWDYYIAFNQRFDPALQDPVVKKAIAYAIDKERLVNIVRLGYGTVTETYIPSAFFGPAYENPDATTYEYNVFLANQLLDAAGYLDIDADGIREMPAPVEEEEEEEEVPEVDLEKIEALEYSVESLTTTLGETLAQVTSMEADLEALSSRLNSSLNMAYG
;
A
#
# COMPACT_ATOMS: atom_id res chain seq x y z
N ILE A 1 -13.27 22.57 4.15
CA ILE A 1 -13.85 23.62 3.28
C ILE A 1 -15.15 24.08 3.92
N ASP A 2 -15.36 25.39 4.07
CA ASP A 2 -16.61 25.98 4.58
C ASP A 2 -17.58 26.30 3.44
N SER A 3 -17.09 26.96 2.39
CA SER A 3 -17.88 27.26 1.19
C SER A 3 -17.00 27.36 -0.06
N VAL A 4 -17.64 27.18 -1.23
CA VAL A 4 -17.01 27.38 -2.55
C VAL A 4 -17.94 28.28 -3.36
N GLU A 5 -17.40 29.34 -3.92
CA GLU A 5 -18.13 30.27 -4.78
C GLU A 5 -17.34 30.60 -6.04
N THR A 6 -18.02 31.21 -7.02
CA THR A 6 -17.41 31.63 -8.28
C THR A 6 -17.47 33.14 -8.42
N ASP A 7 -16.36 33.75 -8.83
CA ASP A 7 -16.30 35.15 -9.24
C ASP A 7 -16.12 35.25 -10.77
N GLY A 8 -17.26 35.18 -11.46
CA GLY A 8 -17.30 35.08 -12.92
C GLY A 8 -17.00 33.67 -13.43
N ASP A 9 -16.65 33.57 -14.72
CA ASP A 9 -16.58 32.29 -15.43
C ASP A 9 -15.27 31.50 -15.17
N TYR A 10 -14.21 32.17 -14.69
CA TYR A 10 -12.85 31.61 -14.60
C TYR A 10 -12.20 31.76 -13.22
N THR A 11 -12.96 32.13 -12.20
CA THR A 11 -12.44 32.27 -10.83
C THR A 11 -13.26 31.43 -9.88
N VAL A 12 -12.59 30.53 -9.14
CA VAL A 12 -13.17 29.78 -8.03
C VAL A 12 -12.53 30.30 -6.74
N ILE A 13 -13.37 30.59 -5.74
CA ILE A 13 -12.97 31.01 -4.42
C ILE A 13 -13.37 29.91 -3.45
N VAL A 14 -12.39 29.30 -2.79
CA VAL A 14 -12.61 28.29 -1.76
C VAL A 14 -12.35 28.91 -0.40
N HIS A 15 -13.40 29.01 0.42
CA HIS A 15 -13.31 29.48 1.79
C HIS A 15 -13.04 28.30 2.72
N MET A 16 -11.90 28.35 3.41
CA MET A 16 -11.53 27.33 4.39
C MET A 16 -12.14 27.67 5.75
N ALA A 17 -12.71 26.69 6.44
CA ALA A 17 -13.26 26.86 7.78
C ALA A 17 -12.17 27.25 8.79
N GLU A 18 -10.95 26.79 8.56
CA GLU A 18 -9.75 27.08 9.35
C GLU A 18 -8.51 27.05 8.45
N PRO A 19 -7.39 27.67 8.87
CA PRO A 19 -6.13 27.56 8.14
C PRO A 19 -5.68 26.10 8.05
N TYR A 20 -5.43 25.62 6.83
CA TYR A 20 -4.96 24.26 6.56
C TYR A 20 -3.74 24.31 5.64
N ALA A 21 -2.62 23.77 6.12
CA ALA A 21 -1.32 23.93 5.46
C ALA A 21 -1.20 23.12 4.16
N TRP A 22 -1.96 22.03 4.01
CA TRP A 22 -1.87 21.08 2.90
C TRP A 22 -2.97 21.30 1.84
N VAL A 23 -3.67 22.43 1.89
CA VAL A 23 -4.83 22.69 1.02
C VAL A 23 -4.49 22.63 -0.47
N LEU A 24 -3.27 23.05 -0.86
CA LEU A 24 -2.86 23.07 -2.26
C LEU A 24 -2.55 21.67 -2.78
N ASP A 25 -1.91 20.83 -1.96
CA ASP A 25 -1.62 19.43 -2.28
C ASP A 25 -2.94 18.66 -2.45
N ASP A 26 -3.90 18.82 -1.52
CA ASP A 26 -5.21 18.19 -1.64
C ASP A 26 -5.97 18.64 -2.92
N PHE A 27 -5.77 19.88 -3.38
CA PHE A 27 -6.38 20.36 -4.62
C PHE A 27 -5.72 19.83 -5.89
N GLU A 28 -4.45 19.40 -5.83
CA GLU A 28 -3.79 18.71 -6.94
C GLU A 28 -4.49 17.38 -7.27
N ASP A 29 -4.97 16.68 -6.23
CA ASP A 29 -5.61 15.36 -6.36
C ASP A 29 -7.10 15.41 -6.74
N VAL A 30 -7.70 16.60 -6.91
CA VAL A 30 -9.11 16.75 -7.27
C VAL A 30 -9.26 16.90 -8.79
N PRO A 31 -9.75 15.87 -9.51
CA PRO A 31 -9.99 16.00 -10.95
C PRO A 31 -11.15 16.97 -11.23
N ILE A 32 -10.95 17.86 -12.20
CA ILE A 32 -12.00 18.78 -12.66
C ILE A 32 -12.93 18.07 -13.63
N MET A 33 -14.20 17.95 -13.24
CA MET A 33 -15.22 17.25 -14.01
C MET A 33 -16.17 18.21 -14.75
N PRO A 34 -16.58 17.90 -15.99
CA PRO A 34 -17.46 18.77 -16.77
C PRO A 34 -18.89 18.74 -16.25
N LYS A 35 -19.32 19.80 -15.56
CA LYS A 35 -20.67 19.95 -14.99
C LYS A 35 -21.79 19.59 -15.98
N HIS A 36 -21.74 20.10 -17.21
CA HIS A 36 -22.76 19.88 -18.24
C HIS A 36 -22.94 18.40 -18.67
N ILE A 37 -22.07 17.49 -18.24
CA ILE A 37 -22.18 16.04 -18.46
C ILE A 37 -22.65 15.32 -17.20
N TRP A 38 -22.22 15.79 -16.02
CA TRP A 38 -22.30 15.07 -14.75
C TRP A 38 -23.28 15.66 -13.73
N GLU A 39 -23.90 16.82 -13.97
CA GLU A 39 -24.75 17.49 -12.97
C GLU A 39 -25.99 16.69 -12.55
N ASP A 40 -26.54 15.88 -13.46
CA ASP A 40 -27.74 15.08 -13.22
C ASP A 40 -27.45 13.57 -13.09
N LYS A 41 -26.20 13.19 -12.83
CA LYS A 41 -25.76 11.78 -12.79
C LYS A 41 -25.05 11.48 -11.48
N ASP A 42 -25.13 10.21 -11.08
CA ASP A 42 -24.34 9.71 -9.97
C ASP A 42 -22.88 9.57 -10.40
N TRP A 43 -21.96 9.92 -9.49
CA TRP A 43 -20.53 9.93 -9.76
C TRP A 43 -19.94 8.54 -9.51
N ASP A 44 -20.50 7.53 -10.18
CA ASP A 44 -20.07 6.15 -10.05
C ASP A 44 -19.92 5.52 -11.45
N TRP A 45 -18.69 5.14 -11.77
CA TRP A 45 -18.35 4.49 -13.03
C TRP A 45 -18.90 3.07 -13.11
N ALA A 46 -19.10 2.38 -11.98
CA ALA A 46 -19.73 1.06 -11.94
C ALA A 46 -21.23 1.15 -12.28
N VAL A 47 -21.85 2.30 -11.98
CA VAL A 47 -23.25 2.62 -12.33
C VAL A 47 -23.38 3.14 -13.76
N HIS A 48 -22.31 3.72 -14.30
CA HIS A 48 -22.27 4.29 -15.66
C HIS A 48 -21.14 3.71 -16.53
N PRO A 49 -21.08 2.38 -16.74
CA PRO A 49 -19.98 1.75 -17.48
C PRO A 49 -19.95 2.15 -18.97
N ASP A 50 -21.09 2.59 -19.51
CA ASP A 50 -21.19 3.12 -20.87
C ASP A 50 -20.68 4.56 -20.99
N MET A 51 -20.52 5.27 -19.86
CA MET A 51 -19.92 6.59 -19.84
C MET A 51 -18.41 6.47 -19.77
N MET A 52 -17.81 6.56 -20.94
CA MET A 52 -16.36 6.68 -21.07
C MET A 52 -15.87 7.92 -20.29
N PRO A 53 -14.71 7.84 -19.62
CA PRO A 53 -14.20 8.96 -18.84
C PRO A 53 -13.98 10.18 -19.74
N ILE A 54 -14.71 11.27 -19.46
CA ILE A 54 -14.58 12.56 -20.15
C ILE A 54 -13.88 13.53 -19.21
N GLY A 55 -12.71 14.03 -19.63
CA GLY A 55 -11.93 15.02 -18.91
C GLY A 55 -11.21 15.99 -19.85
N SER A 56 -10.41 16.88 -19.27
CA SER A 56 -9.61 17.89 -19.98
C SER A 56 -8.13 17.49 -20.18
N GLY A 57 -7.81 16.22 -19.94
CA GLY A 57 -6.46 15.70 -19.97
C GLY A 57 -5.84 15.58 -21.39
N PRO A 58 -4.54 15.23 -21.46
CA PRO A 58 -3.82 15.12 -22.73
C PRO A 58 -4.24 13.94 -23.60
N PHE A 59 -4.94 12.95 -23.03
CA PHE A 59 -5.44 11.79 -23.78
C PHE A 59 -6.92 11.56 -23.49
N LYS A 60 -7.61 11.07 -24.50
CA LYS A 60 -9.02 10.68 -24.47
C LYS A 60 -9.14 9.17 -24.46
N TRP A 61 -10.20 8.69 -23.84
CA TRP A 61 -10.60 7.30 -23.95
C TRP A 61 -10.86 6.90 -25.41
N ASP A 62 -10.37 5.73 -25.82
CA ASP A 62 -10.64 5.15 -27.14
C ASP A 62 -11.36 3.81 -27.02
N SER A 63 -10.71 2.82 -26.42
CA SER A 63 -11.25 1.46 -26.31
C SER A 63 -10.54 0.68 -25.21
N TYR A 64 -11.14 -0.45 -24.82
CA TYR A 64 -10.51 -1.41 -23.92
C TYR A 64 -10.99 -2.82 -24.26
N LEU A 65 -10.22 -3.80 -23.81
CA LEU A 65 -10.63 -5.18 -23.68
C LEU A 65 -10.44 -5.56 -22.22
N ASP A 66 -11.55 -5.93 -21.58
CA ASP A 66 -11.59 -6.21 -20.15
C ASP A 66 -10.54 -7.26 -19.76
N GLY A 67 -9.80 -6.97 -18.70
CA GLY A 67 -8.68 -7.79 -18.22
C GLY A 67 -7.46 -7.87 -19.15
N GLU A 68 -7.46 -7.25 -20.33
CA GLU A 68 -6.36 -7.36 -21.30
C GLU A 68 -5.64 -6.04 -21.58
N TRP A 69 -6.37 -4.99 -21.97
CA TRP A 69 -5.74 -3.71 -22.31
C TRP A 69 -6.72 -2.53 -22.31
N ILE A 70 -6.17 -1.33 -22.10
CA ILE A 70 -6.84 -0.05 -22.27
C ILE A 70 -6.06 0.76 -23.31
N LYS A 71 -6.77 1.40 -24.24
CA LYS A 71 -6.20 2.27 -25.26
C LYS A 71 -6.71 3.69 -25.10
N LEU A 72 -5.77 4.63 -25.12
CA LEU A 72 -6.01 6.06 -25.06
C LEU A 72 -5.41 6.73 -26.30
N VAL A 73 -6.09 7.75 -26.82
CA VAL A 73 -5.67 8.51 -28.00
C VAL A 73 -5.44 9.97 -27.65
N ALA A 74 -4.57 10.66 -28.40
CA ALA A 74 -4.26 12.06 -28.15
C ALA A 74 -5.52 12.93 -28.11
N ASN A 75 -5.56 13.86 -27.17
CA ASN A 75 -6.50 14.96 -27.20
C ASN A 75 -5.93 16.09 -28.07
N GLU A 76 -6.35 16.17 -29.33
CA GLU A 76 -5.93 17.23 -30.25
C GLU A 76 -6.32 18.65 -29.77
N ASP A 77 -7.32 18.75 -28.89
CA ASP A 77 -7.78 19.99 -28.27
C ASP A 77 -7.18 20.23 -26.88
N PHE A 78 -6.09 19.53 -26.52
CA PHE A 78 -5.43 19.73 -25.24
C PHE A 78 -4.90 21.17 -25.11
N TRP A 79 -5.16 21.77 -23.96
CA TRP A 79 -4.96 23.21 -23.76
C TRP A 79 -3.48 23.62 -23.64
N MET A 80 -2.58 22.68 -23.32
CA MET A 80 -1.14 22.97 -23.33
C MET A 80 -0.61 22.89 -24.75
N GLU A 81 0.03 23.97 -25.20
CA GLU A 81 0.72 24.03 -26.49
C GLU A 81 1.78 22.90 -26.61
N ASP A 82 1.95 22.40 -27.84
CA ASP A 82 2.88 21.32 -28.19
C ASP A 82 2.69 19.97 -27.48
N LYS A 83 1.55 19.73 -26.82
CA LYS A 83 1.23 18.46 -26.12
C LYS A 83 -0.12 17.88 -26.56
N PRO A 84 -0.33 16.54 -26.46
CA PRO A 84 0.66 15.51 -26.13
C PRO A 84 1.63 15.20 -27.29
N HIS A 85 2.80 14.63 -26.98
CA HIS A 85 3.77 14.20 -28.00
C HIS A 85 3.49 12.82 -28.61
N LEU A 86 2.59 12.04 -27.99
CA LEU A 86 2.19 10.73 -28.48
C LEU A 86 0.78 10.80 -29.09
N GLY A 87 0.58 10.15 -30.24
CA GLY A 87 -0.74 10.03 -30.86
C GLY A 87 -1.68 9.08 -30.13
N SER A 88 -1.14 8.09 -29.43
CA SER A 88 -1.88 7.13 -28.61
C SER A 88 -0.92 6.32 -27.74
N PHE A 89 -1.44 5.70 -26.70
CA PHE A 89 -0.75 4.61 -26.01
C PHE A 89 -1.74 3.55 -25.54
N MET A 90 -1.21 2.37 -25.26
CA MET A 90 -1.97 1.23 -24.77
C MET A 90 -1.34 0.75 -23.47
N VAL A 91 -2.16 0.61 -22.45
CA VAL A 91 -1.80 -0.02 -21.17
C VAL A 91 -2.24 -1.47 -21.28
N ARG A 92 -1.28 -2.40 -21.19
CA ARG A 92 -1.58 -3.84 -21.19
C ARG A 92 -1.61 -4.37 -19.77
N VAL A 93 -2.57 -5.24 -19.51
CA VAL A 93 -2.69 -5.96 -18.25
C VAL A 93 -1.89 -7.25 -18.36
N ILE A 94 -0.77 -7.31 -17.64
CA ILE A 94 0.10 -8.48 -17.56
C ILE A 94 0.42 -8.69 -16.09
N SER A 95 -0.29 -9.60 -15.43
CA SER A 95 -0.23 -9.73 -13.97
C SER A 95 1.11 -10.28 -13.45
N GLU A 96 1.73 -11.18 -14.21
CA GLU A 96 2.98 -11.84 -13.82
C GLU A 96 4.22 -10.99 -14.11
N SER A 97 5.08 -10.76 -13.11
CA SER A 97 6.28 -9.92 -13.23
C SER A 97 7.27 -10.43 -14.28
N SER A 98 7.48 -11.74 -14.32
CA SER A 98 8.36 -12.39 -15.31
C SER A 98 7.86 -12.23 -16.75
N ALA A 99 6.54 -12.24 -16.95
CA ALA A 99 5.93 -12.00 -18.26
C ALA A 99 6.05 -10.52 -18.67
N ARG A 100 5.92 -9.58 -17.72
CA ARG A 100 6.18 -8.15 -17.96
C ARG A 100 7.62 -7.89 -18.38
N TYR A 101 8.59 -8.50 -17.67
CA TYR A 101 10.00 -8.42 -18.05
C TYR A 101 10.24 -8.95 -19.47
N LEU A 102 9.69 -10.13 -19.82
CA LEU A 102 9.83 -10.66 -21.18
C LEU A 102 9.19 -9.75 -22.23
N ALA A 103 8.01 -9.19 -21.95
CA ALA A 103 7.32 -8.29 -22.87
C ALA A 103 8.14 -7.01 -23.13
N ILE A 104 8.76 -6.42 -22.11
CA ILE A 104 9.60 -5.23 -22.31
C ILE A 104 10.93 -5.57 -23.00
N SER A 105 11.59 -6.69 -22.62
CA SER A 105 12.83 -7.15 -23.25
C SER A 105 12.67 -7.50 -24.74
N THR A 106 11.49 -7.94 -25.14
CA THR A 106 11.19 -8.26 -26.55
C THR A 106 10.68 -7.06 -27.35
N GLY A 107 10.44 -5.91 -26.69
CA GLY A 107 9.84 -4.72 -27.30
C GLY A 107 8.34 -4.85 -27.59
N GLU A 108 7.67 -5.85 -27.01
CA GLU A 108 6.20 -5.99 -27.07
C GLU A 108 5.50 -4.87 -26.27
N VAL A 109 6.13 -4.41 -25.19
CA VAL A 109 5.79 -3.17 -24.48
C VAL A 109 7.00 -2.26 -24.38
N HIS A 110 6.78 -0.96 -24.18
CA HIS A 110 7.85 0.05 -24.21
C HIS A 110 8.24 0.57 -22.82
N SER A 111 7.45 0.29 -21.79
CA SER A 111 7.65 0.76 -20.42
C SER A 111 6.91 -0.16 -19.46
N GLU A 112 7.51 -0.37 -18.29
CA GLU A 112 6.89 -0.99 -17.14
C GLU A 112 6.35 0.10 -16.21
N ARG A 113 5.09 -0.02 -15.77
CA ARG A 113 4.44 0.97 -14.89
C ARG A 113 4.96 0.86 -13.46
N TYR A 114 5.22 -0.36 -13.01
CA TYR A 114 5.70 -0.62 -11.65
C TYR A 114 7.23 -0.65 -11.60
N GLU A 115 7.76 -1.06 -10.46
CA GLU A 115 9.15 -1.49 -10.39
C GLU A 115 9.36 -2.82 -11.12
N LEU A 116 10.54 -2.97 -11.71
CA LEU A 116 10.99 -4.25 -12.22
C LEU A 116 11.22 -5.18 -11.03
N ASP A 117 10.78 -6.43 -11.17
CA ASP A 117 11.08 -7.47 -10.17
C ASP A 117 12.59 -7.57 -9.96
N THR A 118 13.00 -7.54 -8.70
CA THR A 118 14.40 -7.44 -8.29
C THR A 118 15.29 -8.53 -8.89
N GLY A 119 14.73 -9.72 -9.16
CA GLY A 119 15.49 -10.83 -9.78
C GLY A 119 15.92 -10.56 -11.22
N PHE A 120 15.29 -9.61 -11.92
CA PHE A 120 15.62 -9.26 -13.29
C PHE A 120 16.47 -8.00 -13.43
N ILE A 121 16.67 -7.19 -12.38
CA ILE A 121 17.40 -5.92 -12.44
C ILE A 121 18.80 -6.12 -13.04
N ASP A 122 19.56 -7.07 -12.50
CA ASP A 122 20.92 -7.39 -12.96
C ASP A 122 21.00 -7.81 -14.43
N THR A 123 19.94 -8.43 -14.96
CA THR A 123 19.88 -8.85 -16.36
C THR A 123 19.41 -7.69 -17.25
N ALA A 124 18.45 -6.91 -16.78
CA ALA A 124 17.93 -5.73 -17.47
C ALA A 124 19.00 -4.64 -17.62
N ASP A 125 19.83 -4.40 -16.60
CA ASP A 125 20.94 -3.44 -16.65
C ASP A 125 21.99 -3.80 -17.72
N LYS A 126 22.14 -5.09 -18.01
CA LYS A 126 23.05 -5.59 -19.05
C LYS A 126 22.41 -5.65 -20.44
N ASP A 127 21.11 -5.42 -20.56
CA ASP A 127 20.40 -5.45 -21.84
C ASP A 127 20.51 -4.09 -22.55
N PRO A 128 21.20 -4.00 -23.70
CA PRO A 128 21.37 -2.73 -24.40
C PRO A 128 20.06 -2.14 -24.97
N ASN A 129 18.95 -2.88 -24.94
CA ASN A 129 17.64 -2.41 -25.38
C ASN A 129 16.78 -1.88 -24.22
N LEU A 130 17.21 -2.09 -22.97
CA LEU A 130 16.54 -1.57 -21.80
C LEU A 130 17.33 -0.41 -21.22
N ALA A 131 16.61 0.61 -20.75
CA ALA A 131 17.18 1.75 -20.06
C ALA A 131 16.59 1.79 -18.65
N PRO A 132 17.33 1.32 -17.64
CA PRO A 132 16.94 1.51 -16.25
C PRO A 132 16.77 3.00 -15.96
N LEU A 133 15.64 3.37 -15.36
CA LEU A 133 15.39 4.73 -14.89
C LEU A 133 15.87 4.85 -13.44
N GLU A 134 17.18 4.79 -13.23
CA GLU A 134 17.79 4.82 -11.89
C GLU A 134 17.94 6.25 -11.34
N ASP A 135 18.13 7.23 -12.23
CA ASP A 135 18.30 8.64 -11.91
C ASP A 135 16.99 9.46 -12.08
N THR A 136 15.87 8.92 -11.59
CA THR A 136 14.62 9.72 -11.55
C THR A 136 14.66 10.72 -10.39
N TRP A 137 13.84 11.78 -10.47
CA TRP A 137 13.85 12.87 -9.48
C TRP A 137 13.32 12.49 -8.09
N CYS A 138 12.92 11.23 -7.88
CA CYS A 138 12.46 10.74 -6.58
C CYS A 138 12.95 9.31 -6.34
N VAL A 139 13.39 9.05 -5.11
CA VAL A 139 13.52 7.67 -4.61
C VAL A 139 12.14 7.04 -4.65
N GLY A 140 12.03 5.76 -5.02
CA GLY A 140 10.75 5.06 -4.98
C GLY A 140 10.14 5.14 -3.58
N MET A 141 9.00 5.84 -3.45
CA MET A 141 8.37 6.13 -2.15
C MET A 141 7.43 5.01 -1.71
N TRP A 142 7.88 3.76 -1.82
CA TRP A 142 7.16 2.60 -1.32
C TRP A 142 7.77 2.15 0.00
N ASP A 143 7.02 2.29 1.09
CA ASP A 143 7.40 1.77 2.41
C ASP A 143 6.53 0.57 2.78
N TYR A 144 7.15 -0.43 3.38
CA TYR A 144 6.47 -1.66 3.80
C TYR A 144 6.50 -1.74 5.31
N TYR A 145 5.32 -1.75 5.92
CA TYR A 145 5.16 -1.86 7.36
C TYR A 145 4.15 -2.94 7.74
N ILE A 146 4.31 -3.48 8.95
CA ILE A 146 3.34 -4.41 9.53
C ILE A 146 2.37 -3.61 10.38
N ALA A 147 1.11 -3.61 9.99
CA ALA A 147 0.02 -3.04 10.77
C ALA A 147 -0.57 -4.11 11.70
N PHE A 148 -0.77 -3.77 12.97
CA PHE A 148 -1.44 -4.66 13.92
C PHE A 148 -2.92 -4.33 13.99
N ASN A 149 -3.78 -5.32 13.72
CA ASN A 149 -5.21 -5.19 13.97
C ASN A 149 -5.50 -5.37 15.47
N GLN A 150 -5.73 -4.26 16.17
CA GLN A 150 -5.95 -4.24 17.61
C GLN A 150 -7.43 -4.40 18.00
N ARG A 151 -8.35 -4.59 17.06
CA ARG A 151 -9.79 -4.62 17.36
C ARG A 151 -10.25 -5.92 17.99
N PHE A 152 -9.69 -7.05 17.56
CA PHE A 152 -10.24 -8.38 17.85
C PHE A 152 -9.27 -9.29 18.60
N ASP A 153 -7.98 -8.96 18.64
CA ASP A 153 -6.95 -9.77 19.29
C ASP A 153 -6.38 -9.01 20.51
N PRO A 154 -6.71 -9.47 21.73
CA PRO A 154 -6.19 -8.86 22.97
C PRO A 154 -4.66 -8.92 23.08
N ALA A 155 -3.99 -9.93 22.51
CA ALA A 155 -2.53 -9.98 22.50
C ALA A 155 -1.95 -8.86 21.64
N LEU A 156 -2.57 -8.54 20.49
CA LEU A 156 -2.14 -7.43 19.65
C LEU A 156 -2.50 -6.04 20.24
N GLN A 157 -3.43 -5.99 21.19
CA GLN A 157 -3.69 -4.77 21.97
C GLN A 157 -2.52 -4.47 22.93
N ASP A 158 -1.88 -5.50 23.51
CA ASP A 158 -0.76 -5.32 24.43
C ASP A 158 0.47 -4.69 23.72
N PRO A 159 0.95 -3.51 24.17
CA PRO A 159 2.16 -2.90 23.63
C PRO A 159 3.43 -3.75 23.83
N VAL A 160 3.51 -4.63 24.84
CA VAL A 160 4.65 -5.53 25.06
C VAL A 160 4.77 -6.53 23.92
N VAL A 161 3.65 -7.13 23.49
CA VAL A 161 3.62 -8.08 22.36
C VAL A 161 4.08 -7.39 21.08
N LYS A 162 3.54 -6.22 20.74
CA LYS A 162 3.95 -5.47 19.55
C LYS A 162 5.44 -5.10 19.56
N LYS A 163 5.98 -4.72 20.72
CA LYS A 163 7.43 -4.45 20.88
C LYS A 163 8.27 -5.71 20.72
N ALA A 164 7.84 -6.84 21.28
CA ALA A 164 8.54 -8.10 21.12
C ALA A 164 8.58 -8.53 19.64
N ILE A 165 7.46 -8.39 18.92
CA ILE A 165 7.40 -8.64 17.47
C ILE A 165 8.38 -7.73 16.72
N ALA A 166 8.41 -6.43 17.04
CA ALA A 166 9.35 -5.49 16.40
C ALA A 166 10.82 -5.90 16.61
N TYR A 167 11.20 -6.36 17.81
CA TYR A 167 12.54 -6.89 18.10
C TYR A 167 12.81 -8.24 17.43
N ALA A 168 11.80 -9.04 17.12
CA ALA A 168 11.95 -10.36 16.52
C ALA A 168 12.18 -10.32 14.99
N ILE A 169 12.01 -9.17 14.35
CA ILE A 169 12.11 -9.04 12.89
C ILE A 169 13.51 -8.57 12.48
N ASP A 170 14.21 -9.39 11.70
CA ASP A 170 15.47 -9.04 11.05
C ASP A 170 15.20 -8.29 9.73
N LYS A 171 15.02 -6.97 9.82
CA LYS A 171 14.70 -6.11 8.66
C LYS A 171 15.79 -6.15 7.59
N GLU A 172 17.06 -6.17 7.98
CA GLU A 172 18.19 -6.26 7.06
C GLU A 172 18.16 -7.58 6.29
N ARG A 173 17.90 -8.70 6.97
CA ARG A 173 17.75 -9.99 6.30
C ARG A 173 16.55 -10.00 5.35
N LEU A 174 15.43 -9.38 5.72
CA LEU A 174 14.27 -9.25 4.83
C LEU A 174 14.62 -8.48 3.55
N VAL A 175 15.31 -7.34 3.67
CA VAL A 175 15.78 -6.59 2.49
C VAL A 175 16.72 -7.44 1.63
N ASN A 176 17.66 -8.15 2.25
CA ASN A 176 18.64 -8.95 1.50
C ASN A 176 18.04 -10.17 0.80
N ILE A 177 17.04 -10.82 1.40
CA ILE A 177 16.44 -12.05 0.85
C ILE A 177 15.27 -11.75 -0.08
N VAL A 178 14.35 -10.87 0.33
CA VAL A 178 13.11 -10.61 -0.41
C VAL A 178 13.35 -9.60 -1.54
N ARG A 179 14.17 -8.58 -1.27
CA ARG A 179 14.46 -7.51 -2.22
C ARG A 179 15.81 -7.67 -2.91
N LEU A 180 16.55 -8.74 -2.62
CA LEU A 180 17.90 -8.99 -3.15
C LEU A 180 18.87 -7.82 -2.93
N GLY A 181 18.67 -7.06 -1.84
CA GLY A 181 19.46 -5.84 -1.54
C GLY A 181 18.95 -4.55 -2.20
N TYR A 182 17.92 -4.62 -3.06
CA TYR A 182 17.25 -3.45 -3.66
C TYR A 182 16.17 -2.88 -2.74
N GLY A 183 16.61 -2.38 -1.59
CA GLY A 183 15.77 -1.73 -0.59
C GLY A 183 16.62 -1.04 0.47
N THR A 184 15.98 -0.28 1.33
CA THR A 184 16.62 0.37 2.49
C THR A 184 15.78 0.11 3.71
N VAL A 185 16.40 -0.27 4.82
CA VAL A 185 15.69 -0.43 6.09
C VAL A 185 15.17 0.92 6.56
N THR A 186 13.87 0.96 6.89
CA THR A 186 13.20 2.13 7.45
C THR A 186 12.90 1.90 8.94
N GLU A 187 13.11 2.95 9.75
CA GLU A 187 12.90 2.93 11.20
C GLU A 187 11.71 3.81 11.64
N THR A 188 11.21 4.65 10.75
CA THR A 188 10.12 5.58 10.99
C THR A 188 9.16 5.57 9.80
N TYR A 189 7.92 5.97 10.05
CA TYR A 189 6.89 6.12 9.01
C TYR A 189 7.20 7.24 8.01
N ILE A 190 8.12 8.15 8.37
CA ILE A 190 8.59 9.23 7.50
C ILE A 190 10.10 9.05 7.35
N PRO A 191 10.54 8.13 6.46
CA PRO A 191 11.95 7.82 6.32
C PRO A 191 12.69 8.97 5.63
N SER A 192 13.90 9.24 6.12
CA SER A 192 14.81 10.26 5.57
C SER A 192 15.12 10.03 4.08
N ALA A 193 15.11 8.78 3.64
CA ALA A 193 15.31 8.41 2.23
C ALA A 193 14.29 9.05 1.27
N PHE A 194 13.07 9.34 1.75
CA PHE A 194 11.99 9.87 0.92
C PHE A 194 11.87 11.39 1.03
N PHE A 195 11.97 11.91 2.26
CA PHE A 195 11.65 13.31 2.56
C PHE A 195 12.88 14.15 2.94
N GLY A 196 14.06 13.51 2.99
CA GLY A 196 15.29 14.11 3.48
C GLY A 196 15.35 14.23 5.02
N PRO A 197 16.49 14.69 5.55
CA PRO A 197 16.75 14.71 6.99
C PRO A 197 15.89 15.73 7.75
N ALA A 198 15.20 16.64 7.06
CA ALA A 198 14.38 17.67 7.68
C ALA A 198 13.13 17.13 8.38
N TYR A 199 12.65 15.97 7.94
CA TYR A 199 11.45 15.31 8.49
C TYR A 199 11.79 14.08 9.33
N GLU A 200 13.07 13.78 9.50
CA GLU A 200 13.56 12.69 10.33
C GLU A 200 13.61 13.12 11.79
N ASN A 201 13.08 12.27 12.68
CA ASN A 201 13.29 12.43 14.11
C ASN A 201 14.51 11.59 14.55
N PRO A 202 15.66 12.21 14.85
CA PRO A 202 16.87 11.48 15.25
C PRO A 202 16.73 10.77 16.60
N ASP A 203 15.74 11.17 17.41
CA ASP A 203 15.44 10.59 18.72
C ASP A 203 14.30 9.56 18.66
N ALA A 204 13.89 9.16 17.45
CA ALA A 204 12.86 8.13 17.28
C ALA A 204 13.30 6.82 17.94
N THR A 205 12.36 6.15 18.60
CA THR A 205 12.61 4.82 19.16
C THR A 205 12.67 3.80 18.04
N THR A 206 13.77 3.06 17.97
CA THR A 206 14.00 1.99 17.00
C THR A 206 14.04 0.62 17.69
N TYR A 207 13.90 -0.44 16.90
CA TYR A 207 13.86 -1.82 17.39
C TYR A 207 14.89 -2.66 16.63
N GLU A 208 16.13 -2.68 17.14
CA GLU A 208 17.20 -3.51 16.56
C GLU A 208 16.91 -4.99 16.74
N TYR A 209 17.10 -5.79 15.69
CA TYR A 209 16.83 -7.23 15.73
C TYR A 209 17.49 -7.94 16.93
N ASN A 210 16.66 -8.46 17.84
CA ASN A 210 17.08 -9.11 19.07
C ASN A 210 15.99 -10.07 19.59
N VAL A 211 16.00 -11.30 19.09
CA VAL A 211 15.07 -12.36 19.51
C VAL A 211 15.18 -12.70 21.00
N PHE A 212 16.37 -12.56 21.59
CA PHE A 212 16.55 -12.81 23.03
C PHE A 212 15.82 -11.77 23.89
N LEU A 213 15.87 -10.50 23.50
CA LEU A 213 15.11 -9.43 24.16
C LEU A 213 13.60 -9.58 23.93
N ALA A 214 13.18 -9.93 22.71
CA ALA A 214 11.78 -10.20 22.40
C ALA A 214 11.19 -11.29 23.33
N ASN A 215 11.91 -12.41 23.48
CA ASN A 215 11.50 -13.49 24.37
C ASN A 215 11.45 -13.05 25.84
N GLN A 216 12.45 -12.31 26.32
CA GLN A 216 12.43 -11.80 27.69
C GLN A 216 11.27 -10.85 27.97
N LEU A 217 10.89 -10.00 27.00
CA LEU A 217 9.75 -9.10 27.14
C LEU A 217 8.44 -9.90 27.29
N LEU A 218 8.26 -10.94 26.46
CA LEU A 218 7.09 -11.82 26.52
C LEU A 218 7.06 -12.63 27.83
N ASP A 219 8.19 -13.21 28.23
CA ASP A 219 8.31 -13.96 29.50
C ASP A 219 7.93 -13.08 30.70
N ALA A 220 8.45 -11.84 30.73
CA ALA A 220 8.18 -10.89 31.81
C ALA A 220 6.71 -10.43 31.86
N ALA A 221 6.02 -10.43 30.71
CA ALA A 221 4.60 -10.13 30.61
C ALA A 221 3.69 -11.36 30.80
N GLY A 222 4.27 -12.54 31.02
CA GLY A 222 3.51 -13.78 31.28
C GLY A 222 3.02 -14.49 30.02
N TYR A 223 3.46 -14.08 28.84
CA TYR A 223 3.24 -14.80 27.58
C TYR A 223 4.24 -15.95 27.49
N LEU A 224 3.94 -17.07 28.14
CA LEU A 224 4.79 -18.26 28.16
C LEU A 224 4.28 -19.26 27.12
N ASP A 225 5.16 -20.12 26.62
CA ASP A 225 4.79 -21.34 25.89
C ASP A 225 4.64 -22.46 26.93
N ILE A 226 3.40 -22.78 27.31
CA ILE A 226 3.11 -23.71 28.42
C ILE A 226 2.97 -25.16 27.98
N ASP A 227 2.76 -25.43 26.69
CA ASP A 227 2.59 -26.79 26.15
C ASP A 227 3.75 -27.27 25.26
N ALA A 228 4.75 -26.41 25.05
CA ALA A 228 5.95 -26.63 24.26
C ALA A 228 5.70 -26.90 22.76
N ASP A 229 4.61 -26.36 22.21
CA ASP A 229 4.32 -26.41 20.77
C ASP A 229 5.03 -25.29 19.97
N GLY A 230 5.70 -24.37 20.66
CA GLY A 230 6.42 -23.23 20.07
C GLY A 230 5.56 -21.97 19.92
N ILE A 231 4.32 -21.97 20.42
CA ILE A 231 3.39 -20.86 20.46
C ILE A 231 3.27 -20.37 21.90
N ARG A 232 3.28 -19.05 22.11
CA ARG A 232 3.11 -18.45 23.44
C ARG A 232 1.64 -18.13 23.68
N GLU A 233 1.12 -18.54 24.83
CA GLU A 233 -0.26 -18.28 25.22
C GLU A 233 -0.42 -16.93 25.91
N MET A 234 -1.60 -16.35 25.79
CA MET A 234 -1.94 -15.11 26.48
C MET A 234 -1.98 -15.36 27.99
N PRO A 235 -1.40 -14.46 28.82
CA PRO A 235 -1.56 -14.54 30.26
C PRO A 235 -3.05 -14.49 30.61
N ALA A 236 -3.47 -15.27 31.61
CA ALA A 236 -4.83 -15.19 32.13
C ALA A 236 -5.13 -13.74 32.55
N PRO A 237 -6.34 -13.21 32.27
CA PRO A 237 -6.70 -11.87 32.71
C PRO A 237 -6.51 -11.77 34.22
N VAL A 238 -5.90 -10.68 34.67
CA VAL A 238 -5.92 -10.32 36.08
C VAL A 238 -7.40 -10.12 36.44
N GLU A 239 -7.91 -10.79 37.48
CA GLU A 239 -9.26 -10.51 37.99
C GLU A 239 -9.29 -9.05 38.46
N GLU A 240 -9.64 -8.13 37.56
CA GLU A 240 -10.05 -6.78 37.92
C GLU A 240 -11.50 -6.89 38.41
N GLU A 241 -11.78 -6.38 39.62
CA GLU A 241 -13.15 -6.27 40.12
C GLU A 241 -13.96 -5.42 39.13
N GLU A 242 -14.84 -6.06 38.34
CA GLU A 242 -15.67 -5.39 37.34
C GLU A 242 -16.60 -4.37 38.03
N GLU A 243 -16.33 -3.07 37.88
CA GLU A 243 -17.37 -2.05 37.97
C GLU A 243 -18.15 -2.09 36.65
N GLU A 244 -19.37 -2.62 36.68
CA GLU A 244 -20.29 -2.67 35.53
C GLU A 244 -20.55 -1.24 34.98
N GLU A 245 -19.92 -0.86 33.88
CA GLU A 245 -20.38 0.23 33.02
C GLU A 245 -21.22 -0.35 31.86
N GLU A 246 -22.50 0.02 31.81
CA GLU A 246 -23.44 -0.38 30.76
C GLU A 246 -22.97 0.16 29.38
N VAL A 247 -22.45 -0.73 28.52
CA VAL A 247 -22.15 -0.43 27.12
C VAL A 247 -23.43 -0.64 26.28
N PRO A 248 -23.88 0.36 25.49
CA PRO A 248 -25.10 0.22 24.69
C PRO A 248 -24.92 -0.79 23.54
N GLU A 249 -25.97 -1.57 23.31
CA GLU A 249 -26.07 -2.66 22.34
C GLU A 249 -25.84 -2.17 20.90
N VAL A 250 -24.85 -2.73 20.21
CA VAL A 250 -24.53 -2.44 18.81
C VAL A 250 -25.28 -3.43 17.92
N ASP A 251 -26.02 -2.90 16.95
CA ASP A 251 -26.82 -3.63 15.97
C ASP A 251 -25.93 -4.46 15.01
N LEU A 252 -25.92 -5.79 15.23
CA LEU A 252 -25.08 -6.77 14.54
C LEU A 252 -25.49 -7.00 13.08
N GLU A 253 -26.71 -6.64 12.65
CA GLU A 253 -27.17 -6.85 11.27
C GLU A 253 -26.44 -5.93 10.25
N LYS A 254 -25.74 -4.89 10.71
CA LYS A 254 -24.92 -4.03 9.83
C LYS A 254 -23.53 -4.59 9.51
N ILE A 255 -23.11 -5.68 10.14
CA ILE A 255 -21.72 -6.18 10.05
C ILE A 255 -21.58 -7.30 9.01
N GLU A 256 -22.65 -8.02 8.65
CA GLU A 256 -22.61 -9.13 7.67
C GLU A 256 -22.26 -8.71 6.22
N ALA A 257 -22.23 -7.41 5.90
CA ALA A 257 -21.88 -6.95 4.55
C ALA A 257 -20.37 -6.92 4.25
N LEU A 258 -19.50 -7.22 5.23
CA LEU A 258 -18.03 -7.17 5.09
C LEU A 258 -17.35 -8.55 5.12
N GLU A 259 -18.12 -9.64 5.15
CA GLU A 259 -17.63 -10.98 5.50
C GLU A 259 -16.92 -11.77 4.38
N TYR A 260 -16.65 -11.21 3.19
CA TYR A 260 -16.06 -12.02 2.10
C TYR A 260 -14.52 -11.93 1.93
N SER A 261 -13.79 -11.27 2.83
CA SER A 261 -12.33 -11.07 2.73
C SER A 261 -11.52 -11.73 3.88
N VAL A 262 -12.19 -12.18 4.94
CA VAL A 262 -11.53 -12.52 6.22
C VAL A 262 -10.99 -13.97 6.27
N GLU A 263 -11.51 -14.89 5.45
CA GLU A 263 -11.21 -16.32 5.59
C GLU A 263 -9.79 -16.72 5.11
N SER A 264 -9.14 -15.91 4.27
CA SER A 264 -7.76 -16.18 3.83
C SER A 264 -6.68 -15.59 4.76
N LEU A 265 -7.03 -14.62 5.62
CA LEU A 265 -6.09 -13.93 6.52
C LEU A 265 -6.05 -14.54 7.92
N THR A 266 -7.16 -15.08 8.43
CA THR A 266 -7.23 -15.71 9.76
C THR A 266 -6.47 -17.03 9.83
N THR A 267 -6.46 -17.81 8.73
CA THR A 267 -5.62 -19.02 8.62
C THR A 267 -4.13 -18.67 8.63
N THR A 268 -3.76 -17.48 8.14
CA THR A 268 -2.36 -17.02 8.05
C THR A 268 -1.83 -16.47 9.38
N LEU A 269 -2.68 -15.91 10.26
CA LEU A 269 -2.23 -15.34 11.53
C LEU A 269 -1.98 -16.38 12.64
N GLY A 270 -2.76 -17.47 12.66
CA GLY A 270 -2.49 -18.61 13.55
C GLY A 270 -1.13 -19.26 13.28
N GLU A 271 -0.68 -19.25 12.02
CA GLU A 271 0.66 -19.68 11.60
C GLU A 271 1.75 -18.66 12.02
N THR A 272 1.42 -17.38 12.16
CA THR A 272 2.41 -16.32 12.46
C THR A 272 2.90 -16.37 13.90
N LEU A 273 2.06 -16.82 14.84
CA LEU A 273 2.47 -17.02 16.24
C LEU A 273 3.35 -18.28 16.41
N ALA A 274 3.20 -19.28 15.53
CA ALA A 274 4.04 -20.49 15.47
C ALA A 274 5.40 -20.27 14.77
N GLN A 275 5.49 -19.28 13.87
CA GLN A 275 6.64 -19.08 13.00
C GLN A 275 7.80 -18.29 13.60
N VAL A 276 7.63 -17.60 14.75
CA VAL A 276 8.75 -16.89 15.42
C VAL A 276 9.90 -17.86 15.76
N THR A 277 9.59 -19.15 15.87
CA THR A 277 10.56 -20.22 16.19
C THR A 277 11.06 -20.97 14.95
N SER A 278 10.43 -20.83 13.78
CA SER A 278 10.74 -21.60 12.54
C SER A 278 11.08 -20.77 11.30
N MET A 279 11.29 -19.45 11.43
CA MET A 279 11.55 -18.46 10.36
C MET A 279 12.68 -18.79 9.35
N GLU A 280 13.44 -19.88 9.52
CA GLU A 280 14.46 -20.31 8.55
C GLU A 280 13.90 -21.06 7.33
N ALA A 281 12.71 -21.68 7.43
CA ALA A 281 12.15 -22.51 6.35
C ALA A 281 11.08 -21.82 5.49
N ASP A 282 10.46 -20.74 5.98
CA ASP A 282 9.25 -20.14 5.37
C ASP A 282 9.48 -18.86 4.56
N LEU A 283 10.72 -18.35 4.47
CA LEU A 283 11.01 -17.09 3.77
C LEU A 283 10.71 -17.14 2.26
N GLU A 284 10.86 -18.31 1.60
CA GLU A 284 10.47 -18.48 0.19
C GLU A 284 8.94 -18.48 0.00
N ALA A 285 8.20 -19.08 0.95
CA ALA A 285 6.74 -19.08 0.95
C ALA A 285 6.17 -17.69 1.24
N LEU A 286 6.79 -16.95 2.16
CA LEU A 286 6.44 -15.56 2.50
C LEU A 286 6.71 -14.60 1.34
N SER A 287 7.83 -14.78 0.62
CA SER A 287 8.15 -14.03 -0.61
C SER A 287 7.12 -14.29 -1.72
N SER A 288 6.77 -15.56 -1.98
CA SER A 288 5.75 -15.91 -2.96
C SER A 288 4.34 -15.43 -2.58
N ARG A 289 4.00 -15.39 -1.28
CA ARG A 289 2.71 -14.91 -0.75
C ARG A 289 2.60 -13.39 -0.71
N LEU A 290 3.68 -12.67 -0.42
CA LEU A 290 3.74 -11.20 -0.54
C LEU A 290 3.54 -10.80 -2.01
N ASN A 291 4.22 -11.47 -2.95
CA ASN A 291 4.06 -11.23 -4.38
C ASN A 291 2.64 -11.54 -4.90
N SER A 292 1.92 -12.51 -4.32
CA SER A 292 0.54 -12.82 -4.73
C SER A 292 -0.53 -11.96 -4.06
N SER A 293 -0.33 -11.55 -2.81
CA SER A 293 -1.22 -10.61 -2.10
C SER A 293 -1.10 -9.17 -2.63
N LEU A 294 0.06 -8.80 -3.20
CA LEU A 294 0.24 -7.58 -4.00
C LEU A 294 -0.72 -7.50 -5.21
N ASN A 295 -1.18 -8.63 -5.75
CA ASN A 295 -2.14 -8.66 -6.87
C ASN A 295 -3.62 -8.60 -6.41
N MET A 296 -3.93 -8.80 -5.13
CA MET A 296 -5.31 -8.84 -4.62
C MET A 296 -5.74 -7.55 -3.89
N ALA A 297 -4.80 -6.70 -3.47
CA ALA A 297 -5.13 -5.41 -2.84
C ALA A 297 -5.65 -4.34 -3.83
N TYR A 298 -5.75 -4.67 -5.12
CA TYR A 298 -6.29 -3.81 -6.17
C TYR A 298 -7.36 -4.56 -6.97
N GLY A 299 -8.56 -4.55 -6.42
CA GLY A 299 -9.83 -4.83 -7.08
C GLY A 299 -10.87 -3.85 -6.55
#